data_AF-A0A1D7XNL6-F1
#
_entry.id   AF-A0A1D7XNL6-F1
#
_cell.length_a   1.000
_cell.length_b   1.000
_cell.length_c   1.000
_cell.angle_alpha   90.00
_cell.angle_beta   90.00
_cell.angle_gamma   90.00
#
_symmetry.space_group_name_H-M   'P 1'
#
loop_
_entity.id
_entity.type
_entity.pdbx_description
1 polymer ?
#
loop_
_entity_poly.entity_id
_entity_poly.type
_entity_poly.pdbx_seq_one_letter_code
_entity_poly.pdbx_strand_id
1 'polypeptide(L)'
;MLGIRVIVLEYSEILKQDLKIFRVADMRHGKANDDGYRGIHLYYQNSNKHYPIEIQINSKRDRQINDWLHIHLYKHIKDNNIGRLLREKYDNGEIKNEEDFKEVLNYVLSSSKEV
;
A
#
# COMPACT_ATOMS: atom_id res chain seq x y z
N MET A 1 12.46 16.79 0.12
CA MET A 1 11.48 16.03 -0.70
C MET A 1 10.11 16.38 -0.19
N LEU A 2 9.16 16.68 -1.07
CA LEU A 2 7.77 16.97 -0.71
C LEU A 2 6.91 15.73 -1.03
N GLY A 3 6.14 15.25 -0.07
CA GLY A 3 5.19 14.15 -0.26
C GLY A 3 3.75 14.66 -0.20
N ILE A 4 2.95 14.31 -1.21
CA ILE A 4 1.53 14.61 -1.29
C ILE A 4 0.78 13.29 -1.33
N ARG A 5 -0.34 13.18 -0.60
CA ARG A 5 -1.24 12.03 -0.68
C ARG A 5 -2.57 12.44 -1.27
N VAL A 6 -3.05 11.66 -2.23
CA VAL A 6 -4.33 11.85 -2.90
C VAL A 6 -5.13 10.57 -2.75
N ILE A 7 -6.38 10.70 -2.30
CA ILE A 7 -7.32 9.59 -2.24
C ILE A 7 -8.30 9.76 -3.39
N VAL A 8 -8.44 8.71 -4.20
CA VAL A 8 -9.36 8.65 -5.34
C VAL A 8 -10.42 7.58 -5.10
N LEU A 9 -11.51 7.61 -5.87
CA LEU A 9 -12.47 6.51 -5.86
C LEU A 9 -11.86 5.33 -6.63
N GLU A 10 -11.40 5.60 -7.85
CA GLU A 10 -10.84 4.59 -8.74
C GLU A 10 -9.52 5.06 -9.36
N TYR A 11 -8.53 4.17 -9.43
CA TYR A 11 -7.24 4.51 -10.05
C TYR A 11 -7.34 4.91 -11.52
N SER A 12 -8.43 4.51 -12.19
CA SER A 12 -8.68 4.89 -13.58
C SER A 12 -8.79 6.40 -13.79
N GLU A 13 -9.15 7.17 -12.76
CA GLU A 13 -9.24 8.64 -12.81
C GLU A 13 -7.87 9.27 -13.09
N ILE A 14 -6.80 8.68 -12.55
CA ILE A 14 -5.42 9.15 -12.75
C ILE A 14 -4.81 8.54 -14.00
N LEU A 15 -5.02 7.24 -14.24
CA LEU A 15 -4.39 6.52 -15.35
C LEU A 15 -4.85 6.99 -16.73
N LYS A 16 -5.98 7.70 -16.82
CA LYS A 16 -6.47 8.32 -18.06
C LYS A 16 -5.79 9.66 -18.39
N GLN A 17 -5.02 10.24 -17.45
CA GLN A 17 -4.34 11.53 -17.63
C GLN A 17 -3.01 11.37 -18.40
N ASP A 18 -2.48 12.46 -18.95
CA ASP A 18 -1.11 12.46 -19.48
C ASP A 18 -0.10 12.53 -18.31
N LEU A 19 0.60 11.42 -18.07
CA LEU A 19 1.56 11.28 -16.98
C LEU A 19 3.02 11.37 -17.44
N LYS A 20 3.31 11.80 -18.67
CA LYS A 20 4.68 11.79 -19.24
C LYS A 20 5.72 12.55 -18.44
N ILE A 21 5.32 13.59 -17.71
CA ILE A 21 6.23 14.38 -16.87
C ILE A 21 6.62 13.67 -15.58
N PHE A 22 5.93 12.58 -15.23
CA PHE A 22 6.15 11.81 -14.02
C PHE A 22 6.89 10.51 -14.34
N ARG A 23 7.77 10.10 -13.42
CA ARG A 23 8.13 8.70 -13.29
C ARG A 23 7.05 7.99 -12.48
N VAL A 24 6.43 6.98 -13.07
CA VAL A 24 5.30 6.25 -12.47
C VAL A 24 5.79 4.95 -11.84
N ALA A 25 5.42 4.73 -10.58
CA ALA A 25 5.52 3.42 -9.93
C ALA A 25 4.11 2.89 -9.64
N ASP A 26 3.64 1.96 -10.48
CA ASP A 26 2.34 1.32 -10.32
C ASP A 26 2.48 0.05 -9.46
N MET A 27 1.93 0.08 -8.26
CA MET A 27 1.94 -1.01 -7.28
C MET A 27 0.51 -1.49 -6.98
N ARG A 28 -0.46 -1.27 -7.88
CA ARG A 28 -1.84 -1.75 -7.71
C ARG A 28 -1.99 -3.27 -7.68
N HIS A 29 -0.96 -3.99 -8.11
CA HIS A 29 -0.88 -5.45 -8.02
C HIS A 29 0.24 -5.92 -7.07
N GLY A 30 0.74 -5.02 -6.23
CA GLY A 30 1.82 -5.29 -5.28
C GLY A 30 3.17 -4.80 -5.77
N LYS A 31 4.12 -4.74 -4.84
CA LYS A 31 5.54 -4.46 -5.11
C LYS A 31 6.24 -5.74 -5.57
N ALA A 32 7.46 -5.60 -6.09
CA ALA A 32 8.31 -6.76 -6.41
C ALA A 32 8.50 -7.70 -5.21
N ASN A 33 8.73 -7.11 -4.02
CA ASN A 33 8.61 -7.81 -2.75
C ASN A 33 7.27 -7.42 -2.13
N ASP A 34 6.22 -8.19 -2.45
CA ASP A 34 4.85 -7.86 -2.08
C ASP A 34 4.66 -7.91 -0.56
N ASP A 35 4.47 -6.74 0.04
CA ASP A 35 4.21 -6.52 1.46
C ASP A 35 2.71 -6.26 1.75
N GLY A 36 1.84 -6.51 0.76
CA GLY A 36 0.40 -6.24 0.83
C GLY A 36 0.01 -4.80 0.51
N TYR A 37 0.98 -3.88 0.37
CA TYR A 37 0.71 -2.50 -0.01
C TYR A 37 0.19 -2.40 -1.44
N ARG A 38 -0.78 -1.53 -1.69
CA ARG A 38 -1.20 -1.14 -3.06
C ARG A 38 -1.30 0.37 -3.23
N GLY A 39 -0.91 0.87 -4.39
CA GLY A 39 -0.94 2.30 -4.70
C GLY A 39 -0.27 2.63 -6.02
N ILE A 40 -0.41 3.88 -6.45
CA ILE A 40 0.39 4.46 -7.53
C ILE A 40 1.19 5.60 -6.95
N HIS A 41 2.50 5.62 -7.20
CA HIS A 41 3.34 6.76 -6.84
C HIS A 41 3.79 7.48 -8.12
N LEU A 42 3.60 8.80 -8.16
CA LEU A 42 4.11 9.66 -9.21
C LEU A 42 5.27 10.47 -8.66
N TYR A 43 6.42 10.38 -9.31
CA TYR A 43 7.60 11.15 -8.96
C TYR A 43 7.85 12.23 -10.00
N TYR A 44 8.00 13.46 -9.54
CA TYR A 44 8.36 14.60 -10.37
C TYR A 44 9.60 15.30 -9.82
N GLN A 45 10.54 15.62 -10.69
CA GLN A 45 11.67 16.47 -10.37
C GLN A 45 12.12 17.21 -11.64
N ASN A 46 11.95 18.53 -11.65
CA ASN A 46 12.30 19.36 -12.81
C ASN A 46 13.79 19.27 -13.19
N SER A 47 14.68 19.19 -12.18
CA SER A 47 16.11 18.95 -12.37
C SER A 47 16.74 18.50 -11.06
N ASN A 48 17.99 18.04 -11.08
CA ASN A 48 18.75 17.68 -9.87
C ASN A 48 18.93 18.82 -8.85
N LYS A 49 18.72 20.09 -9.25
CA LYS A 49 18.74 21.27 -8.34
C LYS A 49 17.39 21.57 -7.67
N HIS A 50 16.31 20.89 -8.05
CA HIS A 50 14.98 21.09 -7.50
C HIS A 50 14.63 19.96 -6.53
N TYR A 51 13.87 20.27 -5.48
CA TYR A 51 13.38 19.23 -4.58
C TYR A 51 12.42 18.28 -5.31
N PRO A 52 12.58 16.95 -5.17
CA PRO A 52 11.64 16.00 -5.74
C PRO A 52 10.29 16.07 -5.03
N ILE A 53 9.23 15.87 -5.82
CA ILE A 53 7.85 15.75 -5.36
C ILE A 53 7.42 14.30 -5.59
N GLU A 54 6.91 13.65 -4.54
CA GLU A 54 6.23 12.37 -4.61
C GLU A 54 4.73 12.59 -4.39
N ILE A 55 3.90 12.05 -5.28
CA ILE A 55 2.44 12.02 -5.14
C ILE A 55 2.02 10.56 -4.97
N GLN A 56 1.54 10.22 -3.78
CA GLN A 56 1.02 8.90 -3.43
C GLN A 56 -0.48 8.87 -3.65
N ILE A 57 -0.94 8.02 -4.57
CA ILE A 57 -2.34 7.86 -4.89
C ILE A 57 -2.83 6.52 -4.35
N ASN A 58 -3.91 6.55 -3.58
CA ASN A 58 -4.59 5.35 -3.11
C ASN A 58 -6.09 5.43 -3.40
N SER A 59 -6.72 4.29 -3.72
CA SER A 59 -8.17 4.19 -3.58
C SER A 59 -8.54 4.27 -2.09
N LYS A 60 -9.80 4.62 -1.77
CA LYS A 60 -10.26 4.63 -0.36
C LYS A 60 -10.11 3.24 0.29
N ARG A 61 -10.41 2.17 -0.45
CA ARG A 61 -10.28 0.78 -0.02
C ARG A 61 -8.82 0.43 0.30
N ASP A 62 -7.92 0.69 -0.64
CA ASP A 62 -6.50 0.40 -0.44
C ASP A 62 -5.89 1.23 0.68
N ARG A 63 -6.33 2.48 0.83
CA ARG A 63 -5.81 3.35 1.88
C ARG A 63 -6.09 2.78 3.26
N GLN A 64 -7.28 2.24 3.49
CA GLN A 64 -7.68 1.66 4.76
C GLN A 64 -6.76 0.52 5.18
N ILE A 65 -6.57 -0.50 4.32
CA ILE A 65 -5.67 -1.60 4.64
C ILE A 65 -4.20 -1.18 4.69
N ASN A 66 -3.76 -0.28 3.81
CA ASN A 66 -2.39 0.22 3.84
C ASN A 66 -2.05 0.88 5.18
N ASP A 67 -3.03 1.58 5.80
CA ASP A 67 -2.85 2.18 7.12
C ASP A 67 -2.74 1.14 8.22
N TRP A 68 -3.54 0.08 8.19
CA TRP A 68 -3.42 -1.02 9.14
C TRP A 68 -2.10 -1.79 8.99
N LEU A 69 -1.69 -2.10 7.76
CA LEU A 69 -0.39 -2.70 7.47
C LEU A 69 0.75 -1.81 7.99
N HIS A 70 0.66 -0.49 7.79
CA HIS A 70 1.68 0.43 8.27
C HIS A 70 1.74 0.54 9.81
N ILE A 71 0.60 0.60 10.48
CA ILE A 71 0.52 0.75 11.95
C ILE A 71 0.93 -0.54 12.65
N HIS A 72 0.41 -1.69 12.21
CA HIS A 72 0.50 -2.95 12.96
C HIS A 72 1.60 -3.88 12.46
N LEU A 73 1.93 -3.86 11.16
CA LEU A 73 2.91 -4.78 10.58
C LEU A 73 4.30 -4.14 10.42
N TYR A 74 4.36 -2.99 9.75
CA TYR A 74 5.60 -2.42 9.21
C TYR A 74 6.68 -2.15 10.27
N LYS A 75 6.29 -1.79 11.50
CA LYS A 75 7.24 -1.51 12.59
C LYS A 75 7.69 -2.75 13.36
N HIS A 76 6.99 -3.88 13.20
CA HIS A 76 7.12 -5.01 14.12
C HIS A 76 7.51 -6.32 13.42
N ILE A 77 7.19 -6.47 12.14
CA ILE A 77 7.31 -7.72 11.39
C ILE A 77 7.98 -7.44 10.05
N LYS A 78 9.12 -8.10 9.80
CA LYS A 78 9.91 -7.94 8.56
C LYS A 78 9.52 -8.95 7.46
N ASP A 79 8.62 -9.88 7.76
CA ASP A 79 8.18 -10.87 6.78
C ASP A 79 7.05 -10.31 5.91
N ASN A 80 7.40 -10.00 4.66
CA ASN A 80 6.46 -9.48 3.66
C ASN A 80 5.31 -10.46 3.36
N ASN A 81 5.52 -11.78 3.54
CA ASN A 81 4.48 -12.78 3.29
C ASN A 81 3.26 -12.56 4.18
N ILE A 82 3.46 -12.10 5.42
CA ILE A 82 2.37 -11.81 6.35
C ILE A 82 1.52 -10.66 5.82
N GLY A 83 2.16 -9.60 5.32
CA GLY A 83 1.47 -8.47 4.70
C GLY A 83 0.66 -8.87 3.48
N ARG A 84 1.24 -9.71 2.60
CA ARG A 84 0.54 -10.27 1.44
C ARG A 84 -0.66 -11.14 1.85
N LEU A 85 -0.51 -12.00 2.86
CA LEU A 85 -1.61 -12.85 3.33
C LEU A 85 -2.77 -12.03 3.93
N LEU A 86 -2.45 -11.01 4.74
CA LEU A 86 -3.46 -10.09 5.27
C LEU A 86 -4.19 -9.35 4.15
N ARG A 87 -3.45 -8.97 3.11
CA ARG A 87 -4.01 -8.35 1.92
C ARG A 87 -4.98 -9.28 1.19
N GLU A 88 -4.61 -10.54 0.97
CA GLU A 88 -5.49 -11.54 0.35
C GLU A 88 -6.78 -11.74 1.16
N LYS A 89 -6.68 -11.85 2.49
CA LYS A 89 -7.84 -11.99 3.39
C LYS A 89 -8.77 -10.78 3.37
N TYR A 90 -8.20 -9.57 3.32
CA TYR A 90 -8.98 -8.35 3.14
C TYR A 90 -9.64 -8.26 1.77
N ASP A 91 -8.93 -8.69 0.72
CA ASP A 91 -9.48 -8.69 -0.64
C ASP A 91 -10.64 -9.67 -0.79
N ASN A 92 -10.60 -10.80 -0.07
CA ASN A 92 -11.68 -11.79 0.05
C ASN A 92 -12.83 -11.38 0.98
N GLY A 93 -12.72 -10.24 1.68
CA GLY A 93 -13.76 -9.73 2.57
C GLY A 93 -13.81 -10.37 3.97
N GLU A 94 -12.77 -11.11 4.36
CA GLU A 94 -12.62 -11.65 5.72
C GLU A 94 -12.31 -10.53 6.73
N ILE A 95 -11.57 -9.50 6.31
CA ILE A 95 -11.22 -8.33 7.12
C ILE A 95 -12.08 -7.15 6.67
N LYS A 96 -12.95 -6.64 7.55
CA LYS A 96 -13.86 -5.52 7.24
C LYS A 96 -13.54 -4.27 8.05
N ASN A 97 -12.98 -4.44 9.24
CA ASN A 97 -12.59 -3.38 10.16
C ASN A 97 -11.20 -3.66 10.76
N GLU A 98 -10.73 -2.76 11.64
CA GLU A 98 -9.40 -2.86 12.22
C GLU A 98 -9.31 -3.99 13.27
N GLU A 99 -10.40 -4.28 13.96
CA GLU A 99 -10.51 -5.39 14.92
C GLU A 99 -10.32 -6.75 14.22
N ASP A 100 -11.03 -6.98 13.10
CA ASP A 100 -10.86 -8.17 12.26
C ASP A 100 -9.40 -8.28 11.79
N PHE A 101 -8.80 -7.16 11.39
CA PHE A 101 -7.42 -7.13 10.93
C PHE A 101 -6.46 -7.60 12.03
N LYS A 102 -6.65 -7.11 13.26
CA LYS A 102 -5.82 -7.50 14.43
C LYS A 102 -6.01 -8.97 14.79
N GLU A 103 -7.24 -9.48 14.75
CA GLU A 103 -7.54 -10.88 15.02
C GLU A 103 -6.84 -11.79 14.01
N VAL A 104 -7.01 -11.51 12.72
CA VAL A 104 -6.37 -12.27 11.64
C VAL A 104 -4.84 -12.17 11.74
N LEU A 105 -4.29 -10.98 12.03
CA LEU A 105 -2.86 -10.81 12.23
C LEU A 105 -2.34 -11.71 13.36
N ASN A 106 -3.03 -11.75 14.51
CA ASN A 106 -2.65 -12.60 15.63
C ASN A 106 -2.69 -14.08 15.26
N TYR A 107 -3.73 -14.53 14.53
CA TYR A 107 -3.84 -15.90 14.04
C TYR A 107 -2.70 -16.28 13.07
N VAL A 108 -2.38 -15.39 12.13
CA VAL A 108 -1.27 -15.60 11.20
C VAL A 108 0.05 -15.69 11.96
N LEU A 109 0.28 -14.80 12.94
CA LEU A 109 1.50 -14.80 13.74
C LEU A 109 1.63 -16.01 14.66
N SER A 110 0.54 -16.53 15.22
CA SER A 110 0.58 -17.75 16.04
C SER A 110 0.87 -18.98 15.19
N SER A 111 0.32 -19.05 13.98
CA SER A 111 0.54 -20.14 13.03
C SER A 111 1.99 -20.16 12.49
N SER A 112 2.65 -19.00 12.40
CA SER A 112 4.06 -18.90 11.99
C SER A 112 5.08 -19.29 13.06
N LYS A 113 4.65 -19.59 14.31
CA LYS A 113 5.54 -20.00 15.41
C LYS A 113 5.62 -21.52 15.61
N GLU A 114 4.83 -22.30 14.89
CA GLU A 114 4.93 -23.76 14.89
C GLU A 114 5.83 -24.24 13.73
N VAL A 115 7.15 -24.13 13.92
CA VAL A 115 8.17 -24.91 13.18
C VAL A 115 9.31 -25.24 14.12
#